data_AF-A0A6P5EJ99-F1
#
_entry.id   AF-A0A6P5EJ99-F1
#
_cell.length_a   1.000
_cell.length_b   1.000
_cell.length_c   1.000
_cell.angle_alpha   90.00
_cell.angle_beta   90.00
_cell.angle_gamma   90.00
#
_symmetry.space_group_name_H-M   'P 1'
#
loop_
_entity.id
_entity.type
_entity.pdbx_description
1 polymer ?
#
loop_
_entity_poly.entity_id
_entity_poly.type
_entity_poly.pdbx_seq_one_letter_code
_entity_poly.pdbx_strand_id
1 'polypeptide(L)'
;MAAAMREKGVGAGLSAAAAAAAPGEEAAPEAPIVVFVNSRSGGRHGPALTLRLRELISEEQVFDLSVTKPPDFVRYGLMCLEKLADQGDLCAKATREKLRVMVAGGDGTVGWVLGSFTELHVMKREPVPPTGIIPLGTGNDLSRTFGWGGSFPFGWRAAVKRSLYKAINAPVRRLDSWRVVVVMPGGELVERPYSLSPTEQFDSTQVMDISGEMPEKSSCYEGVFYNYLSIGMDAQVAYGFHHLRDEKPYLAQGPISNKLIYSGYSCTQGWFCTPCISTPGLRGLNNILRLYVKKVNCSEWEQISIPSSVRAIVVLNLNNYGSGRHPWGDLKPEYLEKRGFVEAHVDDGLLEIFGLKQGWHASLVMTELISAKHMAQAAAVKLEMRGGQWSRAYLQMDGEPWKQPLSNEYSTIVEIKKVPFHSLMLSGE
;
A
#
# COMPACT_ATOMS: atom_id res chain seq x y z
N MET A 1 -20.52 11.39 -16.21
CA MET A 1 -19.64 11.18 -15.03
C MET A 1 -18.81 12.41 -14.65
N ALA A 2 -17.99 12.97 -15.57
CA ALA A 2 -17.06 14.05 -15.23
C ALA A 2 -17.75 15.32 -14.68
N ALA A 3 -18.94 15.68 -15.18
CA ALA A 3 -19.73 16.78 -14.63
C ALA A 3 -20.11 16.55 -13.15
N ALA A 4 -20.58 15.34 -12.80
CA ALA A 4 -20.91 14.99 -11.43
C ALA A 4 -19.71 15.08 -10.48
N MET A 5 -18.51 14.76 -11.00
CA MET A 5 -17.26 14.86 -10.28
C MET A 5 -16.84 16.31 -10.00
N ARG A 6 -16.95 17.17 -11.01
CA ARG A 6 -16.58 18.59 -10.89
C ARG A 6 -17.47 19.34 -9.90
N GLU A 7 -18.77 19.05 -9.94
CA GLU A 7 -19.76 19.73 -9.08
C GLU A 7 -20.03 19.00 -7.75
N LYS A 8 -19.40 17.83 -7.54
CA LYS A 8 -19.66 16.96 -6.38
C LYS A 8 -21.15 16.72 -6.18
N GLY A 9 -21.85 16.45 -7.28
CA GLY A 9 -23.30 16.36 -7.32
C GLY A 9 -23.77 15.50 -8.48
N VAL A 10 -24.52 14.44 -8.17
CA VAL A 10 -24.99 13.49 -9.20
C VAL A 10 -25.94 14.17 -10.20
N GLY A 11 -26.71 15.18 -9.76
CA GLY A 11 -27.64 15.93 -10.62
C GLY A 11 -26.97 16.60 -11.82
N ALA A 12 -25.76 17.13 -11.64
CA ALA A 12 -24.98 17.71 -12.73
C ALA A 12 -24.62 16.67 -13.80
N GLY A 13 -24.29 15.46 -13.37
CA GLY A 13 -24.02 14.33 -14.26
C GLY A 13 -25.25 13.88 -15.04
N LEU A 14 -26.41 13.82 -14.37
CA LEU A 14 -27.69 13.47 -15.01
C LEU A 14 -28.11 14.52 -16.04
N SER A 15 -27.97 15.82 -15.69
CA SER A 15 -28.27 16.93 -16.60
C SER A 15 -27.36 16.90 -17.84
N ALA A 16 -26.06 16.69 -17.64
CA ALA A 16 -25.11 16.57 -18.75
C ALA A 16 -25.41 15.36 -19.65
N ALA A 17 -25.80 14.22 -19.08
CA ALA A 17 -26.20 13.05 -19.86
C ALA A 17 -27.47 13.31 -20.68
N ALA A 18 -28.47 13.96 -20.09
CA ALA A 18 -29.70 14.33 -20.79
C ALA A 18 -29.44 15.32 -21.94
N ALA A 19 -28.50 16.26 -21.77
CA ALA A 19 -28.11 17.20 -22.82
C ALA A 19 -27.31 16.52 -23.96
N ALA A 20 -26.61 15.42 -23.67
CA ALA A 20 -25.80 14.67 -24.63
C ALA A 20 -26.58 13.59 -25.39
N ALA A 21 -27.78 13.22 -24.93
CA ALA A 21 -28.61 12.19 -25.55
C ALA A 21 -29.05 12.58 -26.97
N ALA A 22 -28.25 12.20 -27.97
CA ALA A 22 -28.64 12.25 -29.37
C ALA A 22 -29.59 11.08 -29.70
N PRO A 23 -30.49 11.21 -30.69
CA PRO A 23 -31.36 10.12 -31.11
C PRO A 23 -30.55 9.07 -31.89
N GLY A 24 -29.91 8.15 -31.17
CA GLY A 24 -29.21 6.99 -31.70
C GLY A 24 -28.86 6.02 -30.58
N GLU A 25 -28.94 4.71 -30.83
CA GLU A 25 -28.47 3.68 -29.90
C GLU A 25 -26.94 3.76 -29.80
N GLU A 26 -26.42 4.54 -28.86
CA GLU A 26 -24.99 4.50 -28.52
C GLU A 26 -24.68 3.15 -27.87
N ALA A 27 -23.98 2.29 -28.63
CA ALA A 27 -23.47 1.04 -28.11
C ALA A 27 -22.45 1.30 -27.01
N ALA A 28 -22.59 0.62 -25.87
CA ALA A 28 -21.66 0.75 -24.76
C ALA A 28 -20.23 0.37 -25.18
N PRO A 29 -19.20 1.11 -24.72
CA PRO A 29 -17.82 0.78 -25.00
C PRO A 29 -17.48 -0.63 -24.49
N GLU A 30 -16.65 -1.35 -25.25
CA GLU A 30 -16.27 -2.74 -24.94
C GLU A 30 -15.46 -2.83 -23.63
N ALA A 31 -14.58 -1.86 -23.39
CA ALA A 31 -13.81 -1.74 -22.15
C ALA A 31 -13.63 -0.25 -21.80
N PRO A 32 -14.61 0.37 -21.12
CA PRO A 32 -14.47 1.76 -20.66
C PRO A 32 -13.33 1.85 -19.65
N ILE A 33 -12.40 2.77 -19.87
CA ILE A 33 -11.24 3.01 -18.99
C ILE A 33 -11.34 4.40 -18.38
N VAL A 34 -11.08 4.47 -17.07
CA VAL A 34 -10.81 5.72 -16.34
C VAL A 34 -9.36 5.70 -15.86
N VAL A 35 -8.66 6.83 -15.98
CA VAL A 35 -7.25 6.95 -15.56
C VAL A 35 -7.11 7.98 -14.45
N PHE A 36 -6.57 7.57 -13.31
CA PHE A 36 -6.11 8.48 -12.26
C PHE A 36 -4.63 8.78 -12.45
N VAL A 37 -4.24 10.05 -12.39
CA VAL A 37 -2.85 10.48 -12.53
C VAL A 37 -2.42 11.24 -11.30
N ASN A 38 -1.36 10.77 -10.63
CA ASN A 38 -0.66 11.56 -9.62
C ASN A 38 0.41 12.41 -10.29
N SER A 39 0.08 13.67 -10.59
CA SER A 39 0.96 14.60 -11.30
C SER A 39 2.25 14.95 -10.55
N ARG A 40 2.32 14.68 -9.24
CA ARG A 40 3.51 14.87 -8.39
C ARG A 40 4.49 13.69 -8.46
N SER A 41 4.09 12.55 -9.00
CA SER A 41 4.95 11.36 -9.15
C SER A 41 5.79 11.39 -10.44
N GLY A 42 6.85 10.56 -10.52
CA GLY A 42 7.57 10.29 -11.77
C GLY A 42 8.40 11.43 -12.35
N GLY A 43 9.04 12.26 -11.51
CA GLY A 43 9.95 13.31 -11.96
C GLY A 43 9.29 14.46 -12.73
N ARG A 44 8.03 14.78 -12.36
CA ARG A 44 7.22 15.89 -12.95
C ARG A 44 6.80 15.70 -14.41
N HIS A 45 6.86 14.48 -14.95
CA HIS A 45 6.23 14.17 -16.24
C HIS A 45 4.69 14.13 -16.16
N GLY A 46 4.11 14.26 -14.96
CA GLY A 46 2.67 14.23 -14.69
C GLY A 46 1.81 15.05 -15.65
N PRO A 47 2.04 16.37 -15.82
CA PRO A 47 1.23 17.19 -16.72
C PRO A 47 1.30 16.74 -18.19
N ALA A 48 2.49 16.37 -18.68
CA ALA A 48 2.68 15.87 -20.05
C ALA A 48 2.02 14.50 -20.25
N LEU A 49 2.05 13.64 -19.22
CA LEU A 49 1.36 12.36 -19.22
C LEU A 49 -0.16 12.54 -19.23
N THR A 50 -0.69 13.43 -18.38
CA THR A 50 -2.12 13.77 -18.35
C THR A 50 -2.57 14.24 -19.71
N LEU A 51 -1.86 15.20 -20.34
CA LEU A 51 -2.20 15.68 -21.68
C LEU A 51 -2.23 14.52 -22.69
N ARG A 52 -1.19 13.67 -22.69
CA ARG A 52 -1.11 12.54 -23.61
C ARG A 52 -2.21 11.51 -23.40
N LEU A 53 -2.61 11.25 -22.17
CA LEU A 53 -3.73 10.35 -21.85
C LEU A 53 -5.05 10.94 -22.38
N ARG A 54 -5.27 12.24 -22.21
CA ARG A 54 -6.47 12.93 -22.72
C ARG A 54 -6.55 12.88 -24.24
N GLU A 55 -5.42 12.99 -24.94
CA GLU A 55 -5.34 12.80 -26.40
C GLU A 55 -5.67 11.38 -26.87
N LEU A 56 -5.42 10.36 -26.03
CA LEU A 56 -5.58 8.94 -26.40
C LEU A 56 -6.98 8.39 -26.08
N ILE A 57 -7.63 8.92 -25.05
CA ILE A 57 -8.97 8.51 -24.63
C ILE A 57 -9.92 9.72 -24.67
N SER A 58 -10.18 10.38 -23.54
CA SER A 58 -10.95 11.61 -23.45
C SER A 58 -10.51 12.43 -22.24
N GLU A 59 -10.72 13.74 -22.28
CA GLU A 59 -10.52 14.63 -21.14
C GLU A 59 -11.35 14.21 -19.92
N GLU A 60 -12.55 13.71 -20.16
CA GLU A 60 -13.51 13.33 -19.11
C GLU A 60 -13.18 12.02 -18.40
N GLN A 61 -12.24 11.24 -18.96
CA GLN A 61 -11.82 9.95 -18.43
C GLN A 61 -10.49 10.02 -17.67
N VAL A 62 -9.82 11.18 -17.65
CA VAL A 62 -8.51 11.36 -17.02
C VAL A 62 -8.60 12.33 -15.85
N PHE A 63 -8.46 11.81 -14.63
CA PHE A 63 -8.57 12.56 -13.38
C PHE A 63 -7.19 12.78 -12.76
N ASP A 64 -6.83 14.05 -12.50
CA ASP A 64 -5.64 14.40 -11.73
C ASP A 64 -5.96 14.31 -10.23
N LEU A 65 -5.20 13.48 -9.50
CA LEU A 65 -5.40 13.22 -8.07
C LEU A 65 -5.12 14.43 -7.17
N SER A 66 -4.45 15.46 -7.68
CA SER A 66 -4.29 16.74 -6.97
C SER A 66 -5.57 17.58 -6.96
N VAL A 67 -6.48 17.34 -7.91
CA VAL A 67 -7.75 18.05 -8.07
C VAL A 67 -8.93 17.18 -7.63
N THR A 68 -8.93 15.92 -8.04
CA THR A 68 -10.03 14.98 -7.85
C THR A 68 -9.61 13.85 -6.93
N LYS A 69 -10.28 13.71 -5.79
CA LYS A 69 -9.99 12.63 -4.83
C LYS A 69 -10.69 11.33 -5.26
N PRO A 70 -10.06 10.15 -5.11
CA PRO A 70 -10.70 8.88 -5.46
C PRO A 70 -12.04 8.59 -4.76
N PRO A 71 -12.27 8.98 -3.47
CA PRO A 71 -13.60 8.83 -2.86
C PRO A 71 -14.70 9.63 -3.56
N ASP A 72 -14.37 10.80 -4.13
CA ASP A 72 -15.34 11.58 -4.90
C ASP A 72 -15.78 10.79 -6.15
N PHE A 73 -14.87 10.02 -6.76
CA PHE A 73 -15.17 9.17 -7.93
C PHE A 73 -16.18 8.07 -7.61
N VAL A 74 -16.03 7.44 -6.45
CA VAL A 74 -16.96 6.43 -5.95
C VAL A 74 -18.33 7.04 -5.62
N ARG A 75 -18.35 8.22 -5.01
CA ARG A 75 -19.58 8.88 -4.53
C ARG A 75 -20.39 9.55 -5.64
N TYR A 76 -19.73 10.18 -6.60
CA TYR A 76 -20.39 10.99 -7.62
C TYR A 76 -20.25 10.39 -9.02
N GLY A 77 -19.05 9.93 -9.39
CA GLY A 77 -18.77 9.35 -10.71
C GLY A 77 -19.54 8.06 -10.95
N LEU A 78 -19.29 7.04 -10.13
CA LEU A 78 -19.95 5.73 -10.25
C LEU A 78 -21.44 5.82 -9.94
N MET A 79 -21.83 6.59 -8.91
CA MET A 79 -23.24 6.79 -8.58
C MET A 79 -24.04 7.44 -9.71
N CYS A 80 -23.41 8.30 -10.51
CA CYS A 80 -24.05 8.86 -11.71
C CYS A 80 -24.38 7.76 -12.73
N LEU A 81 -23.45 6.83 -12.99
CA LEU A 81 -23.72 5.70 -13.91
C LEU A 81 -24.80 4.77 -13.36
N GLU A 82 -24.75 4.49 -12.06
CA GLU A 82 -25.73 3.63 -11.39
C GLU A 82 -27.13 4.24 -11.46
N LYS A 83 -27.28 5.54 -11.18
CA LYS A 83 -28.59 6.21 -11.31
C LYS A 83 -29.13 6.24 -12.73
N LEU A 84 -28.27 6.40 -13.73
CA LEU A 84 -28.69 6.32 -15.14
C LEU A 84 -29.13 4.90 -15.50
N ALA A 85 -28.38 3.88 -15.04
CA ALA A 85 -28.75 2.48 -15.20
C ALA A 85 -30.10 2.16 -14.55
N ASP A 86 -30.37 2.70 -13.34
CA ASP A 86 -31.65 2.55 -12.64
C ASP A 86 -32.82 3.22 -13.40
N GLN A 87 -32.53 4.26 -14.19
CA GLN A 87 -33.49 4.93 -15.08
C GLN A 87 -33.72 4.19 -16.40
N GLY A 88 -33.05 3.05 -16.61
CA GLY A 88 -33.21 2.21 -17.80
C GLY A 88 -32.15 2.43 -18.89
N ASP A 89 -31.10 3.23 -18.61
CA ASP A 89 -29.99 3.42 -19.56
C ASP A 89 -29.10 2.17 -19.63
N LEU A 90 -29.28 1.39 -20.70
CA LEU A 90 -28.52 0.17 -20.96
C LEU A 90 -27.04 0.45 -21.22
N CYS A 91 -26.70 1.60 -21.80
CA CYS A 91 -25.32 1.99 -22.07
C CYS A 91 -24.59 2.31 -20.76
N ALA A 92 -25.24 3.06 -19.86
CA ALA A 92 -24.71 3.35 -18.53
C ALA A 92 -24.52 2.07 -17.70
N LYS A 93 -25.49 1.15 -17.75
CA LYS A 93 -25.41 -0.16 -17.10
C LYS A 93 -24.21 -0.97 -17.60
N ALA A 94 -24.11 -1.18 -18.91
CA ALA A 94 -22.99 -1.93 -19.50
C ALA A 94 -21.64 -1.23 -19.27
N THR A 95 -21.60 0.10 -19.27
CA THR A 95 -20.41 0.87 -18.93
C THR A 95 -19.98 0.62 -17.48
N ARG A 96 -20.93 0.65 -16.53
CA ARG A 96 -20.69 0.40 -15.11
C ARG A 96 -20.18 -1.01 -14.84
N GLU A 97 -20.68 -1.99 -15.59
CA GLU A 97 -20.30 -3.40 -15.48
C GLU A 97 -18.90 -3.70 -16.04
N LYS A 98 -18.51 -3.03 -17.14
CA LYS A 98 -17.24 -3.28 -17.85
C LYS A 98 -16.12 -2.31 -17.49
N LEU A 99 -16.38 -1.35 -16.60
CA LEU A 99 -15.45 -0.27 -16.25
C LEU A 99 -14.14 -0.81 -15.66
N ARG A 100 -13.03 -0.31 -16.21
CA ARG A 100 -11.66 -0.59 -15.76
C ARG A 100 -10.97 0.70 -15.34
N VAL A 101 -10.08 0.61 -14.36
CA VAL A 101 -9.36 1.76 -13.83
C VAL A 101 -7.86 1.57 -14.02
N MET A 102 -7.17 2.62 -14.46
CA MET A 102 -5.72 2.69 -14.51
C MET A 102 -5.21 3.77 -13.56
N VAL A 103 -4.17 3.47 -12.80
CA VAL A 103 -3.56 4.43 -11.86
C VAL A 103 -2.12 4.69 -12.27
N ALA A 104 -1.83 5.94 -12.64
CA ALA A 104 -0.49 6.42 -12.92
C ALA A 104 0.12 7.03 -11.66
N GLY A 105 0.98 6.27 -10.98
CA GLY A 105 1.51 6.62 -9.67
C GLY A 105 2.54 5.60 -9.15
N GLY A 106 2.94 5.76 -7.88
CA GLY A 106 3.67 4.73 -7.12
C GLY A 106 2.72 3.92 -6.23
N ASP A 107 3.28 3.00 -5.43
CA ASP A 107 2.52 2.04 -4.62
C ASP A 107 1.47 2.72 -3.70
N GLY A 108 1.85 3.77 -2.96
CA GLY A 108 0.89 4.52 -2.12
C GLY A 108 -0.23 5.23 -2.89
N THR A 109 0.01 5.64 -4.15
CA THR A 109 -1.06 6.20 -4.99
C THR A 109 -2.07 5.12 -5.39
N VAL A 110 -1.57 3.93 -5.73
CA VAL A 110 -2.42 2.77 -6.04
C VAL A 110 -3.22 2.37 -4.81
N GLY A 111 -2.58 2.28 -3.64
CA GLY A 111 -3.25 1.98 -2.37
C GLY A 111 -4.36 2.97 -2.01
N TRP A 112 -4.19 4.27 -2.29
CA TRP A 112 -5.23 5.28 -2.06
C TRP A 112 -6.48 5.05 -2.94
N VAL A 113 -6.29 4.69 -4.20
CA VAL A 113 -7.40 4.38 -5.12
C VAL A 113 -8.10 3.10 -4.69
N LEU A 114 -7.34 2.03 -4.41
CA LEU A 114 -7.88 0.75 -3.93
C LEU A 114 -8.66 0.93 -2.62
N GLY A 115 -8.14 1.71 -1.68
CA GLY A 115 -8.81 1.96 -0.39
C GLY A 115 -10.15 2.66 -0.55
N SER A 116 -10.29 3.49 -1.58
CA SER A 116 -11.57 4.13 -1.91
C SER A 116 -12.58 3.14 -2.51
N PHE A 117 -12.11 2.13 -3.25
CA PHE A 117 -12.96 1.04 -3.75
C PHE A 117 -13.39 0.04 -2.67
N THR A 118 -12.70 -0.01 -1.54
CA THR A 118 -13.18 -0.76 -0.37
C THR A 118 -14.53 -0.25 0.12
N GLU A 119 -14.82 1.06 0.00
CA GLU A 119 -16.13 1.63 0.35
C GLU A 119 -17.28 0.99 -0.47
N LEU A 120 -17.02 0.58 -1.73
CA LEU A 120 -18.02 -0.09 -2.57
C LEU A 120 -18.46 -1.43 -1.98
N HIS A 121 -17.52 -2.22 -1.45
CA HIS A 121 -17.84 -3.49 -0.79
C HIS A 121 -18.67 -3.28 0.48
N VAL A 122 -18.31 -2.29 1.31
CA VAL A 122 -19.05 -1.95 2.53
C VAL A 122 -20.48 -1.52 2.21
N MET A 123 -20.66 -0.74 1.14
CA MET A 123 -21.97 -0.30 0.64
C MET A 123 -22.71 -1.35 -0.20
N LYS A 124 -22.12 -2.54 -0.43
CA LYS A 124 -22.65 -3.59 -1.32
C LYS A 124 -22.98 -3.09 -2.74
N ARG A 125 -22.13 -2.20 -3.28
CA ARG A 125 -22.25 -1.60 -4.62
C ARG A 125 -21.32 -2.32 -5.59
N GLU A 126 -21.87 -3.27 -6.34
CA GLU A 126 -21.13 -4.06 -7.32
C GLU A 126 -21.36 -3.60 -8.79
N PRO A 127 -20.44 -3.93 -9.71
CA PRO A 127 -19.13 -4.55 -9.50
C PRO A 127 -18.08 -3.55 -9.00
N VAL A 128 -16.98 -4.03 -8.41
CA VAL A 128 -15.81 -3.18 -8.10
C VAL A 128 -14.89 -3.14 -9.34
N PRO A 129 -14.50 -1.95 -9.84
CA PRO A 129 -13.70 -1.87 -11.04
C PRO A 129 -12.27 -2.40 -10.80
N PRO A 130 -11.74 -3.30 -11.65
CA PRO A 130 -10.36 -3.78 -11.52
C PRO A 130 -9.37 -2.66 -11.87
N THR A 131 -8.22 -2.68 -11.20
CA THR A 131 -7.22 -1.61 -11.25
C THR A 131 -5.90 -2.07 -11.88
N GLY A 132 -5.44 -1.41 -12.93
CA GLY A 132 -4.10 -1.56 -13.51
C GLY A 132 -3.19 -0.39 -13.17
N ILE A 133 -1.88 -0.53 -13.40
CA ILE A 133 -0.87 0.42 -12.93
C ILE A 133 -0.04 0.97 -14.09
N ILE A 134 0.24 2.27 -14.07
CA ILE A 134 1.29 2.92 -14.86
C ILE A 134 2.38 3.35 -13.86
N PRO A 135 3.55 2.67 -13.81
CA PRO A 135 4.54 2.84 -12.75
C PRO A 135 5.28 4.17 -12.84
N LEU A 136 4.84 5.17 -12.07
CA LEU A 136 5.51 6.47 -11.93
C LEU A 136 6.34 6.59 -10.64
N GLY A 137 6.24 5.62 -9.74
CA GLY A 137 6.99 5.60 -8.48
C GLY A 137 8.44 5.16 -8.63
N THR A 138 9.13 5.03 -7.49
CA THR A 138 10.54 4.60 -7.43
C THR A 138 10.69 3.09 -7.20
N GLY A 139 9.87 2.50 -6.32
CA GLY A 139 9.84 1.06 -6.03
C GLY A 139 8.96 0.29 -7.03
N ASN A 140 7.67 0.64 -7.04
CA ASN A 140 6.64 0.07 -7.91
C ASN A 140 6.48 -1.45 -7.71
N ASP A 141 6.50 -1.91 -6.47
CA ASP A 141 6.42 -3.34 -6.13
C ASP A 141 5.07 -3.93 -6.57
N LEU A 142 3.96 -3.20 -6.38
CA LEU A 142 2.64 -3.62 -6.89
C LEU A 142 2.64 -3.75 -8.42
N SER A 143 3.22 -2.75 -9.11
CA SER A 143 3.31 -2.76 -10.58
C SER A 143 4.11 -3.96 -11.09
N ARG A 144 5.22 -4.31 -10.42
CA ARG A 144 6.04 -5.47 -10.78
C ARG A 144 5.28 -6.78 -10.57
N THR A 145 4.62 -6.90 -9.42
CA THR A 145 3.84 -8.09 -9.05
C THR A 145 2.73 -8.39 -10.05
N PHE A 146 2.06 -7.35 -10.55
CA PHE A 146 1.01 -7.48 -11.55
C PHE A 146 1.52 -7.27 -12.98
N GLY A 147 2.82 -7.39 -13.27
CA GLY A 147 3.36 -7.39 -14.65
C GLY A 147 3.38 -6.05 -15.39
N TRP A 148 3.01 -4.93 -14.77
CA TRP A 148 3.01 -3.59 -15.38
C TRP A 148 4.41 -2.97 -15.50
N GLY A 149 5.43 -3.63 -14.95
CA GLY A 149 6.83 -3.24 -15.03
C GLY A 149 7.29 -2.39 -13.85
N GLY A 150 8.61 -2.14 -13.80
CA GLY A 150 9.26 -1.58 -12.62
C GLY A 150 9.58 -0.09 -12.64
N SER A 151 9.49 0.55 -13.80
CA SER A 151 9.87 1.94 -13.99
C SER A 151 9.18 2.54 -15.21
N PHE A 152 8.95 3.85 -15.17
CA PHE A 152 8.45 4.57 -16.34
C PHE A 152 9.50 4.57 -17.46
N PRO A 153 9.17 4.05 -18.66
CA PRO A 153 10.17 3.85 -19.71
C PRO A 153 10.55 5.16 -20.42
N PHE A 154 11.77 5.25 -20.95
CA PHE A 154 12.25 6.43 -21.70
C PHE A 154 11.32 6.79 -22.89
N GLY A 155 10.82 5.79 -23.61
CA GLY A 155 9.80 5.92 -24.67
C GLY A 155 8.36 5.95 -24.17
N TRP A 156 8.08 6.68 -23.08
CA TRP A 156 6.82 6.59 -22.35
C TRP A 156 5.57 6.90 -23.17
N ARG A 157 5.64 7.79 -24.18
CA ARG A 157 4.48 8.14 -25.02
C ARG A 157 3.88 6.91 -25.72
N ALA A 158 4.73 6.02 -26.23
CA ALA A 158 4.30 4.78 -26.85
C ALA A 158 3.94 3.73 -25.79
N ALA A 159 4.66 3.70 -24.66
CA ALA A 159 4.39 2.76 -23.58
C ALA A 159 3.01 2.96 -22.95
N VAL A 160 2.59 4.21 -22.72
CA VAL A 160 1.27 4.53 -22.16
C VAL A 160 0.15 4.04 -23.07
N LYS A 161 0.29 4.22 -24.40
CA LYS A 161 -0.67 3.66 -25.37
C LYS A 161 -0.75 2.13 -25.27
N ARG A 162 0.41 1.45 -25.13
CA ARG A 162 0.45 0.00 -24.92
C ARG A 162 -0.18 -0.42 -23.59
N SER A 163 0.04 0.33 -22.52
CA SER A 163 -0.57 0.06 -21.21
C SER A 163 -2.09 0.17 -21.28
N LEU A 164 -2.64 1.18 -21.96
CA LEU A 164 -4.09 1.30 -22.17
C LEU A 164 -4.64 0.14 -23.00
N TYR A 165 -3.97 -0.21 -24.10
CA TYR A 165 -4.39 -1.34 -24.93
C TYR A 165 -4.33 -2.67 -24.17
N LYS A 166 -3.31 -2.87 -23.35
CA LYS A 166 -3.19 -4.03 -22.46
C LYS A 166 -4.32 -4.06 -21.43
N ALA A 167 -4.65 -2.92 -20.85
CA ALA A 167 -5.70 -2.79 -19.85
C ALA A 167 -7.09 -3.19 -20.36
N ILE A 168 -7.37 -3.04 -21.67
CA ILE A 168 -8.64 -3.46 -22.28
C ILE A 168 -8.88 -4.97 -22.13
N ASN A 169 -7.84 -5.78 -22.35
CA ASN A 169 -7.94 -7.25 -22.39
C ASN A 169 -7.31 -7.94 -21.18
N ALA A 170 -6.67 -7.19 -20.28
CA ALA A 170 -5.99 -7.73 -19.11
C ALA A 170 -6.93 -8.61 -18.26
N PRO A 171 -6.52 -9.82 -17.87
CA PRO A 171 -7.31 -10.64 -16.97
C PRO A 171 -7.31 -10.01 -15.56
N VAL A 172 -8.38 -10.27 -14.80
CA VAL A 172 -8.50 -9.79 -13.43
C VAL A 172 -7.86 -10.80 -12.47
N ARG A 173 -6.98 -10.32 -11.60
CA ARG A 173 -6.38 -11.05 -10.49
C ARG A 173 -6.81 -10.45 -9.16
N ARG A 174 -6.72 -11.25 -8.10
CA ARG A 174 -7.03 -10.83 -6.73
C ARG A 174 -5.77 -10.35 -6.02
N LEU A 175 -5.97 -9.50 -5.04
CA LEU A 175 -4.95 -8.99 -4.14
C LEU A 175 -5.55 -8.92 -2.73
N ASP A 176 -4.88 -9.56 -1.79
CA ASP A 176 -5.18 -9.44 -0.39
C ASP A 176 -4.86 -8.04 0.11
N SER A 177 -5.67 -7.58 1.05
CA SER A 177 -5.52 -6.28 1.69
C SER A 177 -5.56 -6.50 3.19
N TRP A 178 -4.76 -5.74 3.93
CA TRP A 178 -4.49 -6.03 5.33
C TRP A 178 -4.85 -4.82 6.19
N ARG A 179 -5.84 -5.00 7.06
CA ARG A 179 -6.28 -4.02 8.04
C ARG A 179 -5.26 -3.98 9.17
N VAL A 180 -4.79 -2.79 9.48
CA VAL A 180 -3.89 -2.52 10.60
C VAL A 180 -4.63 -1.68 11.62
N VAL A 181 -4.58 -2.10 12.88
CA VAL A 181 -5.09 -1.34 14.01
C VAL A 181 -3.94 -1.08 14.98
N VAL A 182 -3.68 0.18 15.29
CA VAL A 182 -2.65 0.63 16.23
C VAL A 182 -3.33 1.19 17.46
N VAL A 183 -3.14 0.54 18.61
CA VAL A 183 -3.60 1.01 19.91
C VAL A 183 -2.39 1.43 20.72
N MET A 184 -2.37 2.67 21.17
CA MET A 184 -1.26 3.23 21.95
C MET A 184 -1.76 4.05 23.14
N PRO A 185 -0.92 4.27 24.16
CA PRO A 185 -1.24 5.17 25.26
C PRO A 185 -1.53 6.59 24.74
N GLY A 186 -2.56 7.23 25.28
CA GLY A 186 -2.95 8.59 24.91
C GLY A 186 -1.97 9.64 25.46
N GLY A 187 -1.93 10.82 24.83
CA GLY A 187 -1.23 12.00 25.35
C GLY A 187 -0.21 12.64 24.41
N GLU A 188 0.41 11.87 23.51
CA GLU A 188 1.33 12.42 22.50
C GLU A 188 0.68 12.40 21.11
N LEU A 189 0.80 13.52 20.39
CA LEU A 189 0.33 13.62 19.01
C LEU A 189 1.35 12.95 18.08
N VAL A 190 0.88 12.00 17.28
CA VAL A 190 1.73 11.28 16.31
C VAL A 190 1.48 11.82 14.92
N GLU A 191 2.54 12.27 14.25
CA GLU A 191 2.55 12.51 12.81
C GLU A 191 2.42 11.17 12.09
N ARG A 192 1.19 10.83 11.71
CA ARG A 192 0.80 9.54 11.14
C ARG A 192 0.83 9.55 9.61
N PRO A 193 1.00 8.38 8.98
CA PRO A 193 0.76 8.24 7.55
C PRO A 193 -0.70 8.58 7.20
N TYR A 194 -0.95 9.05 5.97
CA TYR A 194 -2.29 9.36 5.48
C TYR A 194 -3.20 8.13 5.45
N SER A 195 -2.58 6.97 5.31
CA SER A 195 -3.24 5.67 5.29
C SER A 195 -3.73 5.21 6.67
N LEU A 196 -3.39 5.91 7.78
CA LEU A 196 -3.93 5.67 9.12
C LEU A 196 -4.86 6.80 9.57
N SER A 197 -6.13 6.47 9.83
CA SER A 197 -7.14 7.39 10.38
C SER A 197 -7.40 7.10 11.86
N PRO A 198 -7.87 8.08 12.65
CA PRO A 198 -8.26 7.81 14.02
C PRO A 198 -9.59 7.05 14.02
N THR A 199 -9.73 6.08 14.92
CA THR A 199 -10.96 5.29 15.06
C THR A 199 -11.35 5.21 16.54
N GLU A 200 -12.66 5.22 16.80
CA GLU A 200 -13.22 5.02 18.14
C GLU A 200 -13.62 3.56 18.39
N GLN A 201 -13.64 2.73 17.34
CA GLN A 201 -14.06 1.33 17.40
C GLN A 201 -12.87 0.42 17.69
N PHE A 202 -12.56 0.25 18.97
CA PHE A 202 -11.68 -0.82 19.42
C PHE A 202 -12.37 -1.67 20.48
N ASP A 203 -12.51 -2.97 20.21
CA ASP A 203 -13.00 -3.93 21.21
C ASP A 203 -11.84 -4.26 22.15
N SER A 204 -11.87 -3.65 23.34
CA SER A 204 -10.81 -3.73 24.36
C SER A 204 -10.49 -5.16 24.81
N THR A 205 -11.42 -6.09 24.62
CA THR A 205 -11.27 -7.50 25.00
C THR A 205 -10.09 -8.19 24.33
N GLN A 206 -9.70 -7.84 23.09
CA GLN A 206 -8.60 -8.51 22.37
C GLN A 206 -7.18 -8.04 22.74
N VAL A 207 -7.06 -6.92 23.45
CA VAL A 207 -5.78 -6.38 23.97
C VAL A 207 -5.54 -6.83 25.42
N MET A 208 -6.61 -7.02 26.19
CA MET A 208 -6.54 -7.44 27.59
C MET A 208 -5.83 -8.79 27.81
N ASP A 209 -5.88 -9.70 26.83
CA ASP A 209 -5.33 -11.06 26.96
C ASP A 209 -3.79 -11.13 27.07
N ILE A 210 -3.05 -10.05 26.81
CA ILE A 210 -1.57 -10.11 26.76
C ILE A 210 -0.87 -9.04 27.61
N SER A 211 -1.38 -7.80 27.64
CA SER A 211 -0.60 -6.66 28.17
C SER A 211 -0.84 -6.31 29.65
N GLY A 212 -1.85 -6.87 30.31
CA GLY A 212 -2.34 -6.31 31.57
C GLY A 212 -2.99 -4.93 31.37
N GLU A 213 -3.21 -4.19 32.47
CA GLU A 213 -4.01 -2.96 32.55
C GLU A 213 -3.81 -1.99 31.38
N MET A 214 -4.94 -1.55 30.80
CA MET A 214 -4.95 -0.51 29.77
C MET A 214 -4.91 0.87 30.42
N PRO A 215 -4.21 1.85 29.82
CA PRO A 215 -4.24 3.22 30.32
C PRO A 215 -5.65 3.80 30.23
N GLU A 216 -6.03 4.67 31.18
CA GLU A 216 -7.34 5.35 31.21
C GLU A 216 -7.64 6.13 29.90
N LYS A 217 -6.59 6.55 29.19
CA LYS A 217 -6.67 7.17 27.87
C LYS A 217 -5.83 6.39 26.88
N SER A 218 -6.46 5.90 25.82
CA SER A 218 -5.80 5.27 24.69
C SER A 218 -6.17 5.99 23.38
N SER A 219 -5.22 6.01 22.45
CA SER A 219 -5.44 6.47 21.08
C SER A 219 -5.47 5.26 20.17
N CYS A 220 -6.49 5.16 19.32
CA CYS A 220 -6.64 4.07 18.36
C CYS A 220 -6.62 4.63 16.93
N TYR A 221 -5.83 3.98 16.08
CA TYR A 221 -5.71 4.29 14.66
C TYR A 221 -5.95 3.04 13.83
N GLU A 222 -6.54 3.24 12.65
CA GLU A 222 -6.86 2.16 11.73
C GLU A 222 -6.46 2.54 10.31
N GLY A 223 -6.00 1.56 9.54
CA GLY A 223 -5.74 1.71 8.11
C GLY A 223 -5.67 0.39 7.38
N VAL A 224 -5.36 0.46 6.10
CA VAL A 224 -5.19 -0.70 5.23
C VAL A 224 -3.90 -0.54 4.45
N PHE A 225 -3.14 -1.62 4.34
CA PHE A 225 -1.99 -1.71 3.42
C PHE A 225 -2.15 -2.87 2.45
N TYR A 226 -1.38 -2.77 1.35
CA TYR A 226 -1.41 -3.70 0.22
C TYR A 226 -0.06 -4.34 -0.04
N ASN A 227 1.04 -3.72 0.39
CA ASN A 227 2.38 -4.22 0.19
C ASN A 227 3.01 -4.68 1.51
N TYR A 228 3.38 -3.77 2.41
CA TYR A 228 4.03 -4.15 3.66
C TYR A 228 3.82 -3.15 4.80
N LEU A 229 4.02 -3.67 6.02
CA LEU A 229 4.29 -2.89 7.22
C LEU A 229 5.65 -3.30 7.79
N SER A 230 6.48 -2.35 8.19
CA SER A 230 7.77 -2.64 8.82
C SER A 230 8.02 -1.82 10.08
N ILE A 231 8.82 -2.40 10.98
CA ILE A 231 9.32 -1.78 12.20
C ILE A 231 10.83 -1.87 12.22
N GLY A 232 11.47 -0.75 12.55
CA GLY A 232 12.88 -0.70 12.93
C GLY A 232 13.73 0.10 11.96
N MET A 233 14.93 -0.40 11.68
CA MET A 233 15.96 0.34 10.96
C MET A 233 15.56 0.72 9.52
N ASP A 234 14.84 -0.12 8.79
CA ASP A 234 14.41 0.18 7.42
C ASP A 234 13.40 1.35 7.40
N ALA A 235 12.44 1.33 8.31
CA ALA A 235 11.49 2.41 8.52
C ALA A 235 12.17 3.71 8.97
N GLN A 236 13.24 3.62 9.76
CA GLN A 236 14.04 4.79 10.16
C GLN A 236 14.74 5.45 8.95
N VAL A 237 15.30 4.64 8.05
CA VAL A 237 15.89 5.13 6.80
C VAL A 237 14.82 5.78 5.92
N ALA A 238 13.67 5.14 5.79
CA ALA A 238 12.54 5.69 5.05
C ALA A 238 12.07 7.02 5.65
N TYR A 239 11.98 7.14 6.98
CA TYR A 239 11.64 8.38 7.67
C TYR A 239 12.63 9.51 7.36
N GLY A 240 13.94 9.24 7.45
CA GLY A 240 14.97 10.22 7.12
C GLY A 240 14.92 10.67 5.65
N PHE A 241 14.67 9.73 4.72
CA PHE A 241 14.49 10.04 3.31
C PHE A 241 13.22 10.87 3.04
N HIS A 242 12.10 10.52 3.69
CA HIS A 242 10.84 11.25 3.55
C HIS A 242 11.00 12.69 3.98
N HIS A 243 11.59 12.92 5.16
CA HIS A 243 11.84 14.26 5.68
C HIS A 243 12.76 15.07 4.76
N LEU A 244 13.83 14.47 4.22
CA LEU A 244 14.68 15.15 3.25
C LEU A 244 13.93 15.52 1.97
N ARG A 245 13.05 14.64 1.48
CA ARG A 245 12.24 14.91 0.29
C ARG A 245 11.31 16.10 0.51
N ASP A 246 10.76 16.23 1.72
CA ASP A 246 9.89 17.34 2.08
C ASP A 246 10.68 18.65 2.24
N GLU A 247 11.86 18.61 2.85
CA GLU A 247 12.72 19.80 3.03
C GLU A 247 13.42 20.24 1.73
N LYS A 248 13.90 19.28 0.92
CA LYS A 248 14.74 19.51 -0.26
C LYS A 248 14.23 18.72 -1.48
N PRO A 249 13.03 19.04 -1.99
CA PRO A 249 12.41 18.32 -3.10
C PRO A 249 13.21 18.39 -4.42
N TYR A 250 14.17 19.32 -4.54
CA TYR A 250 15.06 19.41 -5.70
C TYR A 250 16.09 18.27 -5.79
N LEU A 251 16.45 17.63 -4.67
CA LEU A 251 17.36 16.49 -4.66
C LEU A 251 16.64 15.18 -5.06
N ALA A 252 15.34 15.09 -4.83
CA ALA A 252 14.52 13.89 -5.00
C ALA A 252 13.64 13.93 -6.28
N GLN A 253 14.17 14.45 -7.38
CA GLN A 253 13.41 14.69 -8.62
C GLN A 253 13.33 13.48 -9.58
N GLY A 254 13.82 12.29 -9.21
CA GLY A 254 13.75 11.14 -10.10
C GLY A 254 13.96 9.80 -9.42
N PRO A 255 13.47 8.68 -9.98
CA PRO A 255 13.62 7.34 -9.40
C PRO A 255 15.07 6.95 -9.14
N ILE A 256 16.00 7.32 -10.02
CA ILE A 256 17.43 7.02 -9.87
C ILE A 256 18.02 7.82 -8.70
N SER A 257 17.79 9.13 -8.67
CA SER A 257 18.24 10.00 -7.57
C SER A 257 17.64 9.55 -6.23
N ASN A 258 16.36 9.19 -6.20
CA ASN A 258 15.69 8.68 -5.01
C ASN A 258 16.34 7.40 -4.50
N LYS A 259 16.67 6.45 -5.40
CA LYS A 259 17.39 5.22 -5.03
C LYS A 259 18.79 5.51 -4.49
N LEU A 260 19.52 6.45 -5.11
CA LEU A 260 20.85 6.85 -4.64
C LEU A 260 20.81 7.53 -3.28
N ILE A 261 19.84 8.41 -3.05
CA ILE A 261 19.65 9.07 -1.75
C ILE A 261 19.23 8.04 -0.70
N TYR A 262 18.29 7.14 -1.01
CA TYR A 262 17.89 6.07 -0.09
C TYR A 262 19.09 5.17 0.27
N SER A 263 19.93 4.84 -0.71
CA SER A 263 21.20 4.14 -0.50
C SER A 263 22.17 4.94 0.39
N GLY A 264 22.32 6.24 0.14
CA GLY A 264 23.16 7.13 0.96
C GLY A 264 22.66 7.29 2.40
N TYR A 265 21.35 7.38 2.61
CA TYR A 265 20.74 7.41 3.95
C TYR A 265 20.92 6.10 4.67
N SER A 266 20.77 4.98 3.96
CA SER A 266 21.14 3.66 4.50
C SER A 266 22.58 3.75 5.03
N CYS A 267 23.55 4.16 4.20
CA CYS A 267 24.94 4.26 4.64
C CYS A 267 25.19 5.17 5.85
N THR A 268 24.57 6.34 5.90
CA THR A 268 24.87 7.41 6.87
C THR A 268 24.04 7.34 8.16
N GLN A 269 22.81 6.85 8.14
CA GLN A 269 21.94 6.69 9.33
C GLN A 269 22.24 5.42 10.14
N GLY A 270 23.41 4.81 9.93
CA GLY A 270 23.91 3.75 10.80
C GLY A 270 23.74 2.32 10.29
N TRP A 271 23.45 2.11 9.01
CA TRP A 271 23.52 0.77 8.39
C TRP A 271 24.97 0.27 8.35
N PHE A 272 25.91 1.13 7.95
CA PHE A 272 27.35 0.82 7.89
C PHE A 272 28.19 1.56 8.93
N CYS A 273 27.80 2.80 9.27
CA CYS A 273 28.63 3.73 10.03
C CYS A 273 28.01 4.18 11.36
N THR A 274 27.24 3.33 12.06
CA THR A 274 26.74 3.73 13.39
C THR A 274 27.95 4.06 14.28
N PRO A 275 28.04 5.25 14.90
CA PRO A 275 28.95 5.45 16.01
C PRO A 275 28.62 4.38 17.04
N CYS A 276 29.63 3.85 17.71
CA CYS A 276 29.46 2.89 18.79
C CYS A 276 28.51 3.46 19.85
N ILE A 277 27.18 3.25 19.72
CA ILE A 277 26.29 3.29 20.86
C ILE A 277 26.90 2.29 21.84
N SER A 278 27.25 2.80 23.01
CA SER A 278 28.17 2.23 24.01
C SER A 278 27.75 0.84 24.53
N THR A 279 26.61 0.33 24.07
CA THR A 279 25.95 -0.89 24.55
C THR A 279 25.34 -1.69 23.37
N PRO A 280 26.09 -2.63 22.75
CA PRO A 280 25.65 -3.45 21.63
C PRO A 280 24.36 -4.27 21.88
N GLY A 281 24.10 -4.64 23.13
CA GLY A 281 22.94 -5.45 23.55
C GLY A 281 21.60 -4.74 23.42
N LEU A 282 21.57 -3.40 23.41
CA LEU A 282 20.33 -2.61 23.36
C LEU A 282 19.81 -2.36 21.96
N ARG A 283 20.60 -2.69 20.93
CA ARG A 283 20.25 -2.44 19.53
C ARG A 283 19.19 -3.41 19.00
N GLY A 284 18.92 -4.51 19.72
CA GLY A 284 18.06 -5.61 19.27
C GLY A 284 16.60 -5.22 19.31
N LEU A 285 15.86 -5.49 18.23
CA LEU A 285 14.43 -5.20 18.18
C LEU A 285 13.65 -6.04 19.22
N ASN A 286 14.18 -7.21 19.58
CA ASN A 286 13.67 -8.07 20.65
C ASN A 286 13.63 -7.40 22.03
N ASN A 287 14.34 -6.28 22.25
CA ASN A 287 14.28 -5.55 23.52
C ASN A 287 12.99 -4.75 23.68
N ILE A 288 12.35 -4.39 22.57
CA ILE A 288 11.16 -3.53 22.56
C ILE A 288 9.94 -4.20 21.95
N LEU A 289 10.14 -5.24 21.14
CA LEU A 289 9.10 -5.84 20.32
C LEU A 289 8.90 -7.31 20.69
N ARG A 290 7.64 -7.70 20.87
CA ARG A 290 7.19 -9.10 20.85
C ARG A 290 6.31 -9.32 19.63
N LEU A 291 6.56 -10.41 18.92
CA LEU A 291 5.84 -10.80 17.70
C LEU A 291 4.97 -12.02 18.02
N TYR A 292 3.69 -11.91 17.70
CA TYR A 292 2.72 -12.99 17.77
C TYR A 292 2.06 -13.18 16.41
N VAL A 293 1.79 -14.43 16.04
CA VAL A 293 1.17 -14.79 14.76
C VAL A 293 0.03 -15.75 14.98
N LYS A 294 -0.98 -15.70 14.11
CA LYS A 294 -1.95 -16.79 13.94
C LYS A 294 -1.68 -17.53 12.65
N LYS A 295 -1.58 -18.85 12.73
CA LYS A 295 -1.57 -19.73 11.57
C LYS A 295 -2.99 -19.90 11.01
N VAL A 296 -3.08 -20.37 9.78
CA VAL A 296 -4.37 -20.69 9.14
C VAL A 296 -5.13 -21.69 10.01
N ASN A 297 -6.43 -21.45 10.22
CA ASN A 297 -7.32 -22.29 11.03
C ASN A 297 -6.94 -22.43 12.52
N CYS A 298 -6.10 -21.53 13.06
CA CYS A 298 -5.78 -21.48 14.48
C CYS A 298 -6.43 -20.26 15.16
N SER A 299 -7.12 -20.48 16.28
CA SER A 299 -7.66 -19.40 17.12
C SER A 299 -6.59 -18.75 17.99
N GLU A 300 -5.57 -19.51 18.39
CA GLU A 300 -4.55 -19.10 19.35
C GLU A 300 -3.43 -18.28 18.71
N TRP A 301 -2.89 -17.35 19.50
CA TRP A 301 -1.69 -16.59 19.14
C TRP A 301 -0.43 -17.38 19.51
N GLU A 302 0.49 -17.55 18.56
CA GLU A 302 1.81 -18.14 18.78
C GLU A 302 2.87 -17.04 18.84
N GLN A 303 3.67 -17.01 19.90
CA GLN A 303 4.78 -16.06 20.01
C GLN A 303 5.99 -16.53 19.20
N ILE A 304 6.48 -15.67 18.30
CA ILE A 304 7.68 -15.93 17.50
C ILE A 304 8.89 -15.24 18.13
N SER A 305 9.94 -16.01 18.42
CA SER A 305 11.18 -15.48 18.96
C SER A 305 11.93 -14.61 17.95
N ILE A 306 12.17 -13.35 18.31
CA ILE A 306 12.96 -12.40 17.51
C ILE A 306 14.43 -12.54 17.93
N PRO A 307 15.34 -12.92 17.02
CA PRO A 307 16.77 -12.99 17.35
C PRO A 307 17.33 -11.62 17.69
N SER A 308 18.24 -11.55 18.67
CA SER A 308 18.89 -10.30 19.11
C SER A 308 19.68 -9.55 18.03
N SER A 309 20.04 -10.24 16.94
CA SER A 309 20.69 -9.66 15.77
C SER A 309 19.74 -8.88 14.85
N VAL A 310 18.43 -9.10 14.96
CA VAL A 310 17.42 -8.46 14.10
C VAL A 310 17.24 -7.00 14.52
N ARG A 311 17.26 -6.11 13.52
CA ARG A 311 17.13 -4.66 13.66
C ARG A 311 15.90 -4.09 12.97
N ALA A 312 15.33 -4.85 12.03
CA ALA A 312 14.04 -4.55 11.43
C ALA A 312 13.25 -5.82 11.16
N ILE A 313 11.93 -5.72 11.29
CA ILE A 313 10.97 -6.76 10.89
C ILE A 313 10.06 -6.17 9.83
N VAL A 314 9.87 -6.92 8.76
CA VAL A 314 8.96 -6.58 7.68
C VAL A 314 7.87 -7.64 7.63
N VAL A 315 6.62 -7.19 7.62
CA VAL A 315 5.41 -7.97 7.40
C VAL A 315 4.94 -7.65 5.98
N LEU A 316 5.09 -8.60 5.08
CA LEU A 316 4.99 -8.39 3.64
C LEU A 316 3.85 -9.25 3.05
N ASN A 317 3.03 -8.65 2.20
CA ASN A 317 1.95 -9.30 1.47
C ASN A 317 2.38 -9.74 0.06
N LEU A 318 3.33 -9.04 -0.55
CA LEU A 318 3.79 -9.36 -1.91
C LEU A 318 4.92 -10.38 -1.89
N ASN A 319 5.17 -11.00 -3.04
CA ASN A 319 6.33 -11.87 -3.23
C ASN A 319 7.65 -11.09 -3.46
N ASN A 320 7.60 -9.76 -3.48
CA ASN A 320 8.75 -8.89 -3.69
C ASN A 320 8.69 -7.63 -2.83
N TYR A 321 9.86 -7.05 -2.57
CA TYR A 321 10.05 -5.90 -1.70
C TYR A 321 11.15 -4.99 -2.25
N GLY A 322 10.99 -3.68 -2.09
CA GLY A 322 12.12 -2.76 -2.22
C GLY A 322 12.62 -2.61 -3.66
N SER A 323 11.72 -2.46 -4.62
CA SER A 323 11.96 -2.41 -6.08
C SER A 323 12.04 -3.78 -6.76
N GLY A 324 11.22 -4.73 -6.34
CA GLY A 324 11.14 -6.05 -6.97
C GLY A 324 12.17 -7.06 -6.50
N ARG A 325 12.74 -6.90 -5.31
CA ARG A 325 13.68 -7.89 -4.75
C ARG A 325 12.93 -9.01 -4.07
N HIS A 326 13.47 -10.22 -4.12
CA HIS A 326 12.91 -11.38 -3.43
C HIS A 326 13.69 -11.63 -2.12
N PRO A 327 13.22 -11.15 -0.95
CA PRO A 327 14.06 -11.09 0.24
C PRO A 327 14.55 -12.46 0.70
N TRP A 328 13.76 -13.51 0.49
CA TRP A 328 14.13 -14.89 0.85
C TRP A 328 14.52 -15.76 -0.36
N GLY A 329 14.50 -15.21 -1.57
CA GLY A 329 14.77 -15.93 -2.83
C GLY A 329 13.81 -17.10 -3.08
N ASP A 330 14.22 -18.02 -3.94
CA ASP A 330 13.45 -19.23 -4.24
C ASP A 330 13.69 -20.29 -3.15
N LEU A 331 12.69 -20.48 -2.30
CA LEU A 331 12.75 -21.50 -1.25
C LEU A 331 12.57 -22.88 -1.88
N LYS A 332 13.48 -23.80 -1.55
CA LYS A 332 13.38 -25.18 -2.01
C LYS A 332 12.14 -25.86 -1.41
N PRO A 333 11.47 -26.78 -2.15
CA PRO A 333 10.30 -27.49 -1.64
C PRO A 333 10.52 -28.17 -0.29
N GLU A 334 11.70 -28.75 -0.06
CA GLU A 334 12.01 -29.43 1.21
C GLU A 334 12.12 -28.46 2.39
N TYR A 335 12.53 -27.21 2.12
CA TYR A 335 12.57 -26.17 3.14
C TYR A 335 11.16 -25.69 3.51
N LEU A 336 10.30 -25.52 2.49
CA LEU A 336 8.90 -25.15 2.67
C LEU A 336 8.19 -26.21 3.51
N GLU A 337 8.30 -27.49 3.15
CA GLU A 337 7.71 -28.59 3.90
C GLU A 337 8.22 -28.64 5.35
N LYS A 338 9.54 -28.55 5.56
CA LYS A 338 10.14 -28.56 6.90
C LYS A 338 9.66 -27.41 7.78
N ARG A 339 9.39 -26.24 7.21
CA ARG A 339 8.91 -25.05 7.93
C ARG A 339 7.38 -24.98 8.01
N GLY A 340 6.67 -25.84 7.28
CA GLY A 340 5.22 -25.73 7.10
C GLY A 340 4.84 -24.46 6.34
N PHE A 341 5.70 -24.01 5.44
CA PHE A 341 5.47 -22.84 4.60
C PHE A 341 4.90 -23.24 3.23
N VAL A 342 4.20 -22.31 2.60
CA VAL A 342 3.72 -22.40 1.22
C VAL A 342 4.44 -21.36 0.35
N GLU A 343 4.29 -21.47 -0.96
CA GLU A 343 4.79 -20.45 -1.87
C GLU A 343 4.02 -19.14 -1.66
N ALA A 344 4.74 -18.02 -1.62
CA ALA A 344 4.16 -16.71 -1.33
C ALA A 344 3.33 -16.23 -2.52
N HIS A 345 2.04 -15.98 -2.29
CA HIS A 345 1.14 -15.40 -3.28
C HIS A 345 0.45 -14.15 -2.73
N VAL A 346 -0.04 -13.30 -3.63
CA VAL A 346 -0.69 -12.04 -3.25
C VAL A 346 -2.14 -12.20 -2.78
N ASP A 347 -2.71 -13.40 -2.90
CA ASP A 347 -4.12 -13.70 -2.63
C ASP A 347 -4.33 -15.03 -1.87
N ASP A 348 -3.30 -15.52 -1.16
CA ASP A 348 -3.32 -16.78 -0.41
C ASP A 348 -3.85 -16.66 1.03
N GLY A 349 -4.08 -15.44 1.52
CA GLY A 349 -4.49 -15.19 2.89
C GLY A 349 -3.35 -15.18 3.90
N LEU A 350 -2.11 -15.06 3.45
CA LEU A 350 -0.91 -15.11 4.29
C LEU A 350 -0.07 -13.84 4.18
N LEU A 351 0.64 -13.56 5.27
CA LEU A 351 1.70 -12.56 5.34
C LEU A 351 3.03 -13.24 5.59
N GLU A 352 4.03 -12.79 4.85
CA GLU A 352 5.42 -13.19 4.97
C GLU A 352 6.13 -12.31 5.99
N ILE A 353 6.77 -12.90 7.00
CA ILE A 353 7.45 -12.17 8.07
C ILE A 353 8.93 -12.46 8.02
N PHE A 354 9.75 -11.45 7.74
CA PHE A 354 11.21 -11.60 7.70
C PHE A 354 11.94 -10.52 8.49
N GLY A 355 13.14 -10.87 8.93
CA GLY A 355 14.01 -10.01 9.71
C GLY A 355 15.25 -9.56 8.95
N LEU A 356 15.57 -8.26 9.06
CA LEU A 356 16.83 -7.68 8.61
C LEU A 356 17.75 -7.43 9.81
N LYS A 357 19.04 -7.75 9.66
CA LYS A 357 20.07 -7.62 10.72
C LYS A 357 20.77 -6.26 10.62
N GLN A 358 22.10 -6.22 10.71
CA GLN A 358 22.89 -5.02 10.45
C GLN A 358 22.92 -4.64 8.96
N GLY A 359 23.45 -3.46 8.68
CA GLY A 359 23.42 -2.94 7.34
C GLY A 359 24.12 -3.79 6.28
N TRP A 360 25.32 -4.30 6.51
CA TRP A 360 25.96 -5.22 5.54
C TRP A 360 25.04 -6.37 5.13
N HIS A 361 24.34 -6.98 6.09
CA HIS A 361 23.37 -8.02 5.78
C HIS A 361 22.21 -7.47 4.95
N ALA A 362 21.58 -6.37 5.39
CA ALA A 362 20.44 -5.81 4.69
C ALA A 362 20.81 -5.34 3.27
N SER A 363 21.99 -4.76 3.04
CA SER A 363 22.44 -4.40 1.68
C SER A 363 22.65 -5.62 0.79
N LEU A 364 23.26 -6.69 1.32
CA LEU A 364 23.44 -7.93 0.57
C LEU A 364 22.10 -8.58 0.21
N VAL A 365 21.10 -8.48 1.08
CA VAL A 365 19.71 -8.89 0.79
C VAL A 365 19.12 -8.03 -0.33
N MET A 366 19.26 -6.71 -0.27
CA MET A 366 18.73 -5.79 -1.29
C MET A 366 19.44 -5.91 -2.65
N THR A 367 20.64 -6.52 -2.68
CA THR A 367 21.35 -6.90 -3.91
C THR A 367 21.14 -8.38 -4.29
N GLU A 368 20.31 -9.12 -3.56
CA GLU A 368 20.01 -10.55 -3.78
C GLU A 368 21.26 -11.45 -3.73
N LEU A 369 22.30 -11.02 -3.02
CA LEU A 369 23.51 -11.81 -2.79
C LEU A 369 23.35 -12.78 -1.61
N ILE A 370 22.45 -12.47 -0.67
CA ILE A 370 22.06 -13.35 0.43
C ILE A 370 20.54 -13.25 0.66
N SER A 371 19.97 -14.27 1.30
CA SER A 371 18.57 -14.24 1.74
C SER A 371 18.42 -13.63 3.14
N ALA A 372 17.35 -12.87 3.33
CA ALA A 372 16.87 -12.46 4.64
C ALA A 372 16.41 -13.66 5.46
N LYS A 373 16.32 -13.48 6.77
CA LYS A 373 15.79 -14.52 7.65
C LYS A 373 14.27 -14.56 7.54
N HIS A 374 13.72 -15.54 6.81
CA HIS A 374 12.29 -15.81 6.78
C HIS A 374 11.85 -16.45 8.12
N MET A 375 11.06 -15.72 8.90
CA MET A 375 10.70 -16.04 10.28
C MET A 375 9.41 -16.85 10.36
N ALA A 376 8.34 -16.38 9.73
CA ALA A 376 7.02 -17.01 9.79
C ALA A 376 6.13 -16.60 8.61
N GLN A 377 5.15 -17.45 8.31
CA GLN A 377 3.96 -17.13 7.52
C GLN A 377 2.74 -17.09 8.45
N ALA A 378 1.87 -16.10 8.27
CA ALA A 378 0.78 -15.84 9.20
C ALA A 378 -0.50 -15.35 8.52
N ALA A 379 -1.65 -15.82 9.00
CA ALA A 379 -2.98 -15.31 8.61
C ALA A 379 -3.41 -14.07 9.41
N ALA A 380 -2.76 -13.80 10.54
CA ALA A 380 -2.86 -12.57 11.31
C ALA A 380 -1.58 -12.33 12.10
N VAL A 381 -1.24 -11.06 12.33
CA VAL A 381 -0.02 -10.66 13.05
C VAL A 381 -0.38 -9.70 14.17
N LYS A 382 0.26 -9.86 15.33
CA LYS A 382 0.17 -8.92 16.44
C LYS A 382 1.57 -8.57 16.92
N LEU A 383 1.83 -7.29 17.04
CA LEU A 383 3.10 -6.71 17.45
C LEU A 383 2.84 -5.96 18.76
N GLU A 384 3.54 -6.34 19.82
CA GLU A 384 3.51 -5.64 21.10
C GLU A 384 4.82 -4.88 21.28
N MET A 385 4.73 -3.56 21.40
CA MET A 385 5.86 -2.66 21.54
C MET A 385 5.89 -2.01 22.92
N ARG A 386 7.01 -2.13 23.62
CA ARG A 386 7.25 -1.49 24.93
C ARG A 386 8.60 -0.80 24.95
N GLY A 387 8.64 0.42 25.47
CA GLY A 387 9.78 1.34 25.36
C GLY A 387 11.07 0.79 25.97
N GLY A 388 11.02 0.28 27.19
CA GLY A 388 12.24 -0.08 27.92
C GLY A 388 13.23 1.10 27.97
N GLN A 389 14.35 1.01 27.26
CA GLN A 389 15.31 2.12 27.13
C GLN A 389 15.10 2.98 25.88
N TRP A 390 14.15 2.62 25.03
CA TRP A 390 13.78 3.32 23.81
C TRP A 390 12.54 4.18 24.09
N SER A 391 12.62 5.46 23.76
CA SER A 391 11.44 6.35 23.85
C SER A 391 10.60 6.32 22.57
N ARG A 392 11.16 5.86 21.45
CA ARG A 392 10.50 5.90 20.13
C ARG A 392 10.93 4.72 19.26
N ALA A 393 10.02 4.26 18.41
CA ALA A 393 10.27 3.33 17.32
C ALA A 393 9.97 4.00 15.97
N TYR A 394 10.48 3.43 14.89
CA TYR A 394 10.17 3.86 13.52
C TYR A 394 9.36 2.78 12.85
N LEU A 395 8.23 3.18 12.28
CA LEU A 395 7.31 2.32 11.54
C LEU A 395 7.17 2.84 10.12
N GLN A 396 6.81 1.94 9.20
CA GLN A 396 6.50 2.28 7.83
C GLN A 396 5.40 1.39 7.30
N MET A 397 4.49 1.97 6.51
CA MET A 397 3.38 1.25 5.87
C MET A 397 3.28 1.71 4.43
N ASP A 398 3.40 0.78 3.47
CA ASP A 398 3.32 1.03 2.01
C ASP A 398 4.17 2.23 1.51
N GLY A 399 5.32 2.47 2.13
CA GLY A 399 6.19 3.59 1.76
C GLY A 399 6.02 4.86 2.60
N GLU A 400 5.02 4.93 3.49
CA GLU A 400 4.76 6.06 4.38
C GLU A 400 5.32 5.80 5.80
N PRO A 401 6.43 6.42 6.19
CA PRO A 401 7.06 6.20 7.49
C PRO A 401 6.52 7.15 8.57
N TRP A 402 6.55 6.73 9.83
CA TRP A 402 6.30 7.58 10.98
C TRP A 402 7.13 7.18 12.20
N LYS A 403 7.18 8.10 13.17
CA LYS A 403 7.88 7.91 14.44
C LYS A 403 6.88 7.62 15.55
N GLN A 404 6.83 6.37 15.99
CA GLN A 404 5.91 5.89 17.00
C GLN A 404 6.48 6.12 18.41
N PRO A 405 5.81 6.89 19.28
CA PRO A 405 6.21 6.98 20.68
C PRO A 405 5.98 5.67 21.43
N LEU A 406 6.84 5.40 22.40
CA LEU A 406 6.82 4.20 23.24
C LEU A 406 6.68 4.59 24.71
N SER A 407 5.89 3.81 25.45
CA SER A 407 5.80 3.91 26.91
C SER A 407 6.53 2.75 27.58
N ASN A 408 7.08 3.02 28.76
CA ASN A 408 7.68 2.00 29.62
C ASN A 408 6.63 1.30 30.49
N GLU A 409 5.51 1.95 30.74
CA GLU A 409 4.43 1.46 31.58
C GLU A 409 3.45 0.63 30.75
N TYR A 410 3.05 1.15 29.59
CA TYR A 410 2.00 0.58 28.75
C TYR A 410 2.55 0.18 27.37
N SER A 411 2.03 -0.93 26.82
CA SER A 411 2.40 -1.40 25.49
C SER A 411 1.61 -0.68 24.39
N THR A 412 2.26 -0.41 23.26
CA THR A 412 1.61 -0.10 21.99
C THR A 412 1.37 -1.40 21.25
N ILE A 413 0.13 -1.66 20.85
CA ILE A 413 -0.27 -2.86 20.11
C ILE A 413 -0.53 -2.51 18.66
N VAL A 414 0.06 -3.26 17.74
CA VAL A 414 -0.29 -3.23 16.32
C VAL A 414 -0.86 -4.58 15.95
N GLU A 415 -2.12 -4.61 15.54
CA GLU A 415 -2.80 -5.81 15.08
C GLU A 415 -3.08 -5.74 13.59
N ILE A 416 -2.76 -6.82 12.88
CA ILE A 416 -2.87 -6.94 11.43
C ILE A 416 -3.76 -8.13 11.12
N LYS A 417 -4.84 -7.88 10.38
CA LYS A 417 -5.82 -8.89 9.96
C LYS A 417 -6.18 -8.71 8.50
N LYS A 418 -6.46 -9.80 7.81
CA LYS A 418 -6.95 -9.76 6.42
C LYS A 418 -8.29 -9.03 6.35
N VAL A 419 -8.42 -8.13 5.38
CA VAL A 419 -9.70 -7.53 5.00
C VAL A 419 -10.55 -8.61 4.33
N PRO A 420 -11.87 -8.71 4.62
CA PRO A 420 -12.70 -9.80 4.10
C PRO A 420 -12.88 -9.81 2.57
N PHE A 421 -12.52 -8.73 1.89
CA PHE A 421 -12.67 -8.57 0.45
C PHE A 421 -11.30 -8.43 -0.21
N HIS A 422 -11.18 -8.98 -1.42
CA HIS A 422 -9.97 -8.84 -2.24
C HIS A 422 -10.07 -7.57 -3.07
N SER A 423 -8.93 -6.90 -3.23
CA SER A 423 -8.77 -5.89 -4.26
C SER A 423 -8.65 -6.57 -5.63
N LEU A 424 -9.24 -5.97 -6.65
CA LEU A 424 -9.24 -6.49 -8.02
C LEU A 424 -8.19 -5.73 -8.83
N MET A 425 -7.21 -6.47 -9.31
CA MET A 425 -6.06 -5.94 -10.06
C MET A 425 -6.11 -6.44 -11.50
N LEU A 426 -5.76 -5.58 -12.45
CA LEU A 426 -5.55 -6.01 -13.84
C LEU A 426 -4.16 -6.62 -13.95
N SER A 427 -4.05 -7.81 -14.53
CA SER A 427 -2.75 -8.43 -14.83
C SER A 427 -2.16 -7.81 -16.08
N GLY A 428 -0.99 -7.21 -15.91
CA GLY A 428 -0.11 -6.70 -16.95
C GLY A 428 0.87 -7.75 -17.46
N GLU A 429 0.63 -9.04 -17.27
CA GLU A 429 1.38 -10.14 -17.91
C GLU A 429 0.92 -10.40 -19.34
#